data_AF-A0A340TBD5-F1
#
_entry.id   AF-A0A340TBD5-F1
#
_cell.length_a   1.000
_cell.length_b   1.000
_cell.length_c   1.000
_cell.angle_alpha   90.00
_cell.angle_beta   90.00
_cell.angle_gamma   90.00
#
_symmetry.space_group_name_H-M   'P 1'
#
loop_
_entity.id
_entity.type
_entity.pdbx_description
1 polymer ?
#
loop_
_entity_poly.entity_id
_entity_poly.type
_entity_poly.pdbx_seq_one_letter_code
_entity_poly.pdbx_strand_id
1 'polypeptide(L)'
;MIHASSNVDPHTSETIIRPVPSLVPPSPITWWFQREKTDQHREQQEQLGYTGCLEAIYNTALLYLHETLDHIALVLLAYSILCVVLYRMLFHRAAGSRYGRWLVRRSHLPPCNRALLVTAHPDDEVMFFGPTILELRRRQCRVFILCLSEGNHDRKGAVRRQELWDACESLGVRPEDITLVNATHLQDDPTAEWKTVTVANQLLRQLESLDAELLITFDKDGISGHPNHCAIYYATASLCLSGMIPSNCKVLTLETVNLCRKYLSIFDLPVTLLLSTNWVILSWRARRAIQNAMRLHNSQMVWFRKLYIVFSRYMVINTLREINKSDVEFEILDT
;
A
#
# COMPACT_ATOMS: atom_id res chain seq x y z
N MET A 1 -68.41 62.68 -0.45
CA MET A 1 -68.90 62.94 -1.83
C MET A 1 -69.16 61.57 -2.45
N ILE A 2 -70.33 60.91 -2.34
CA ILE A 2 -71.71 61.27 -2.75
C ILE A 2 -71.79 61.76 -4.20
N HIS A 3 -72.29 60.89 -5.09
CA HIS A 3 -73.40 61.08 -6.05
C HIS A 3 -73.63 59.72 -6.76
N ALA A 4 -74.68 58.92 -6.50
CA ALA A 4 -76.10 59.06 -6.87
C ALA A 4 -76.31 59.10 -8.42
N SER A 5 -76.80 58.03 -9.06
CA SER A 5 -78.24 57.74 -9.39
C SER A 5 -78.68 58.49 -10.67
N SER A 6 -79.48 58.03 -11.65
CA SER A 6 -80.29 56.83 -11.96
C SER A 6 -80.86 56.93 -13.40
N ASN A 7 -81.35 55.79 -13.93
CA ASN A 7 -82.48 55.58 -14.86
C ASN A 7 -82.46 56.19 -16.29
N VAL A 8 -83.03 55.60 -17.37
CA VAL A 8 -84.30 54.86 -17.57
C VAL A 8 -84.24 53.95 -18.84
N ASP A 9 -84.84 52.75 -18.75
CA ASP A 9 -85.62 51.83 -19.65
C ASP A 9 -85.96 52.14 -21.14
N PRO A 10 -86.67 51.27 -21.94
CA PRO A 10 -87.23 49.90 -21.72
C PRO A 10 -87.02 48.87 -22.89
N HIS A 11 -87.32 47.58 -22.65
CA HIS A 11 -88.26 46.73 -23.43
C HIS A 11 -88.04 45.19 -23.23
N THR A 12 -88.96 44.58 -22.46
CA THR A 12 -89.64 43.26 -22.66
C THR A 12 -89.00 42.15 -23.51
N SER A 13 -88.75 40.95 -22.91
CA SER A 13 -89.55 39.71 -23.13
C SER A 13 -88.93 38.41 -22.57
N GLU A 14 -89.81 37.61 -21.94
CA GLU A 14 -89.86 36.14 -21.84
C GLU A 14 -88.89 35.33 -20.95
N THR A 15 -89.49 34.82 -19.87
CA THR A 15 -88.97 33.79 -18.94
C THR A 15 -89.21 32.39 -19.53
N ILE A 16 -88.15 31.66 -19.91
CA ILE A 16 -88.21 30.23 -20.26
C ILE A 16 -87.59 29.41 -19.13
N ILE A 17 -88.43 28.75 -18.33
CA ILE A 17 -88.01 27.75 -17.34
C ILE A 17 -87.71 26.45 -18.08
N ARG A 18 -86.42 26.04 -18.14
CA ARG A 18 -86.02 24.70 -18.62
C ARG A 18 -86.13 23.68 -17.48
N PRO A 19 -86.65 22.47 -17.71
CA PRO A 19 -86.67 21.42 -16.70
C PRO A 19 -85.26 20.86 -16.48
N VAL A 20 -84.94 20.58 -15.21
CA VAL A 20 -83.72 19.87 -14.79
C VAL A 20 -83.80 18.42 -15.31
N PRO A 21 -82.77 17.89 -15.99
CA PRO A 21 -82.76 16.48 -16.41
C PRO A 21 -82.65 15.59 -15.17
N SER A 22 -83.54 14.61 -15.06
CA SER A 22 -83.44 13.52 -14.09
C SER A 22 -82.20 12.67 -14.39
N LEU A 23 -81.17 12.81 -13.56
CA LEU A 23 -80.06 11.85 -13.50
C LEU A 23 -80.59 10.53 -12.92
N VAL A 24 -80.96 9.59 -13.79
CA VAL A 24 -81.15 8.20 -13.36
C VAL A 24 -79.76 7.65 -13.03
N PRO A 25 -79.50 7.18 -11.79
CA PRO A 25 -78.22 6.60 -11.45
C PRO A 25 -78.00 5.33 -12.28
N PRO A 26 -76.77 5.06 -12.76
CA PRO A 26 -76.46 3.84 -13.49
C PRO A 26 -76.82 2.61 -12.65
N SER A 27 -77.25 1.53 -13.30
CA SER A 27 -77.51 0.27 -12.61
C SER A 27 -76.27 -0.17 -11.81
N PRO A 28 -76.43 -0.86 -10.67
CA PRO A 28 -75.30 -1.28 -9.84
C PRO A 28 -74.22 -1.99 -10.66
N ILE A 29 -74.63 -2.87 -11.59
CA ILE A 29 -73.73 -3.64 -12.46
C ILE A 29 -72.89 -2.71 -13.36
N THR A 30 -73.51 -1.73 -14.02
CA THR A 30 -72.79 -0.75 -14.85
C THR A 30 -71.81 0.10 -14.04
N TRP A 31 -72.15 0.44 -12.79
CA TRP A 31 -71.25 1.16 -11.89
C TRP A 31 -70.04 0.32 -11.47
N TRP A 32 -70.25 -0.96 -11.15
CA TRP A 32 -69.18 -1.90 -10.80
C TRP A 32 -68.19 -2.11 -11.95
N PHE A 33 -68.68 -2.39 -13.17
CA PHE A 33 -67.81 -2.54 -14.35
C PHE A 33 -67.00 -1.29 -14.69
N GLN A 34 -67.58 -0.11 -14.48
CA GLN A 34 -66.92 1.16 -14.76
C GLN A 34 -65.87 1.47 -13.70
N ARG A 35 -66.13 1.13 -12.44
CA ARG A 35 -65.16 1.22 -11.34
C ARG A 35 -63.97 0.27 -11.57
N GLU A 36 -64.24 -0.98 -11.92
CA GLU A 36 -63.21 -2.00 -12.16
C GLU A 36 -62.29 -1.63 -13.35
N LYS A 37 -62.86 -1.08 -14.44
CA LYS A 37 -62.06 -0.52 -15.54
C LYS A 37 -61.22 0.69 -15.12
N THR A 38 -61.74 1.54 -14.24
CA THR A 38 -61.03 2.73 -13.76
C THR A 38 -59.89 2.35 -12.82
N ASP A 39 -60.11 1.36 -11.95
CA ASP A 39 -59.11 0.82 -11.03
C ASP A 39 -58.00 0.08 -11.81
N GLN A 40 -58.34 -0.72 -12.83
CA GLN A 40 -57.35 -1.33 -13.73
C GLN A 40 -56.52 -0.30 -14.49
N HIS A 41 -57.15 0.75 -15.03
CA HIS A 41 -56.42 1.84 -15.70
C HIS A 41 -55.48 2.57 -14.72
N ARG A 42 -55.92 2.78 -13.48
CA ARG A 42 -55.12 3.46 -12.45
C ARG A 42 -53.95 2.60 -11.99
N GLU A 43 -54.14 1.31 -11.75
CA GLU A 43 -53.07 0.37 -11.41
C GLU A 43 -52.05 0.26 -12.54
N GLN A 44 -52.51 0.20 -13.80
CA GLN A 44 -51.63 0.13 -14.96
C GLN A 44 -50.84 1.43 -15.16
N GLN A 45 -51.44 2.58 -14.87
CA GLN A 45 -50.80 3.90 -14.98
C GLN A 45 -49.85 4.20 -13.80
N GLU A 46 -50.17 3.72 -12.60
CA GLU A 46 -49.27 3.70 -11.45
C GLU A 46 -48.08 2.77 -11.71
N GLN A 47 -48.30 1.54 -12.20
CA GLN A 47 -47.21 0.62 -12.60
C GLN A 47 -46.31 1.20 -13.69
N LEU A 48 -46.87 1.84 -14.72
CA LEU A 48 -46.09 2.51 -15.77
C LEU A 48 -45.26 3.68 -15.22
N GLY A 49 -45.80 4.41 -14.24
CA GLY A 49 -45.11 5.48 -13.52
C GLY A 49 -43.98 4.97 -12.63
N TYR A 50 -44.18 3.84 -11.93
CA TYR A 50 -43.15 3.18 -11.15
C TYR A 50 -42.03 2.63 -12.04
N THR A 51 -42.34 1.97 -13.15
CA THR A 51 -41.32 1.48 -14.09
C THR A 51 -40.55 2.63 -14.74
N GLY A 52 -41.22 3.71 -15.15
CA GLY A 52 -40.57 4.89 -15.70
C GLY A 52 -39.70 5.65 -14.70
N CYS A 53 -40.11 5.71 -13.43
CA CYS A 53 -39.30 6.27 -12.34
C CYS A 53 -38.05 5.41 -12.09
N LEU A 54 -38.20 4.09 -12.03
CA LEU A 54 -37.09 3.16 -11.87
C LEU A 54 -36.11 3.23 -13.06
N GLU A 55 -36.63 3.34 -14.28
CA GLU A 55 -35.81 3.51 -15.49
C GLU A 55 -35.08 4.87 -15.52
N ALA A 56 -35.74 5.95 -15.08
CA ALA A 56 -35.12 7.26 -14.95
C ALA A 56 -34.01 7.26 -13.87
N ILE A 57 -34.25 6.64 -12.72
CA ILE A 57 -33.25 6.46 -11.65
C ILE A 57 -32.08 5.62 -12.17
N TYR A 58 -32.36 4.51 -12.85
CA TYR A 58 -31.35 3.62 -13.43
C TYR A 58 -30.46 4.36 -14.45
N ASN A 59 -31.06 5.07 -15.39
CA ASN A 59 -30.32 5.82 -16.40
C ASN A 59 -29.50 6.97 -15.80
N THR A 60 -30.06 7.67 -14.80
CA THR A 60 -29.34 8.71 -14.06
C THR A 60 -28.17 8.13 -13.29
N ALA A 61 -28.35 6.99 -12.60
CA ALA A 61 -27.30 6.30 -11.88
C ALA A 61 -26.19 5.81 -12.82
N LEU A 62 -26.54 5.27 -13.99
CA LEU A 62 -25.57 4.89 -15.02
C LEU A 62 -24.76 6.08 -15.55
N LEU A 63 -25.41 7.22 -15.77
CA LEU A 63 -24.73 8.43 -16.22
C LEU A 63 -23.72 8.92 -15.17
N TYR A 64 -24.14 9.04 -13.90
CA TYR A 64 -23.22 9.37 -12.80
C TYR A 64 -22.10 8.34 -12.66
N LEU A 65 -22.40 7.05 -12.80
CA LEU A 65 -21.38 6.01 -12.75
C LEU A 65 -20.37 6.15 -13.89
N HIS A 66 -20.82 6.45 -15.11
CA HIS A 66 -19.94 6.65 -16.25
C HIS A 66 -19.04 7.88 -16.06
N GLU A 67 -19.62 9.03 -15.67
CA GLU A 67 -18.85 10.25 -15.39
C GLU A 67 -17.83 10.03 -14.26
N THR A 68 -18.22 9.34 -13.19
CA THR A 68 -17.30 9.03 -12.09
C THR A 68 -16.18 8.08 -12.51
N LEU A 69 -16.46 7.08 -13.34
CA LEU A 69 -15.44 6.20 -13.91
C LEU A 69 -14.46 6.98 -14.79
N ASP A 70 -14.93 7.92 -15.60
CA ASP A 70 -14.07 8.77 -16.43
C ASP A 70 -13.15 9.64 -15.57
N HIS A 71 -13.69 10.23 -14.49
CA HIS A 71 -12.89 11.00 -13.54
C HIS A 71 -11.84 10.14 -12.82
N ILE A 72 -12.22 8.94 -12.37
CA ILE A 72 -11.29 7.99 -11.74
C ILE A 72 -10.18 7.60 -12.73
N ALA A 73 -10.53 7.30 -13.98
CA ALA A 73 -9.57 6.96 -15.03
C ALA A 73 -8.59 8.12 -15.29
N LEU A 74 -9.09 9.36 -15.37
CA LEU A 74 -8.26 10.55 -15.54
C LEU A 74 -7.28 10.73 -14.37
N VAL A 75 -7.73 10.57 -13.13
CA VAL A 75 -6.89 10.69 -11.93
C VAL A 75 -5.82 9.60 -11.91
N LEU A 76 -6.17 8.35 -12.22
CA LEU A 76 -5.21 7.24 -12.30
C LEU A 76 -4.18 7.46 -13.41
N LEU A 77 -4.59 8.00 -14.56
CA LEU A 77 -3.69 8.35 -15.65
C LEU A 77 -2.74 9.46 -15.25
N ALA A 78 -3.26 10.55 -14.67
CA ALA A 78 -2.45 11.67 -14.19
C ALA A 78 -1.44 11.21 -13.12
N TYR A 79 -1.87 10.37 -12.18
CA TYR A 79 -1.01 9.77 -11.17
C TYR A 79 0.08 8.87 -11.78
N SER A 80 -0.28 8.06 -12.78
CA SER A 80 0.66 7.20 -13.49
C SER A 80 1.72 8.02 -14.24
N ILE A 81 1.30 9.11 -14.90
CA ILE A 81 2.20 10.05 -15.56
C ILE A 81 3.14 10.69 -14.54
N LEU A 82 2.63 11.16 -13.40
CA LEU A 82 3.44 11.72 -12.31
C LEU A 82 4.51 10.73 -11.84
N CYS A 83 4.15 9.48 -11.60
CA CYS A 83 5.09 8.44 -11.17
C CYS A 83 6.20 8.21 -12.22
N VAL A 84 5.83 8.11 -13.50
CA VAL A 84 6.80 7.92 -14.59
C VAL A 84 7.71 9.14 -14.75
N VAL A 85 7.17 10.35 -14.64
CA VAL A 85 7.94 11.59 -14.70
C VAL A 85 8.92 11.67 -13.54
N LEU A 86 8.48 11.48 -12.29
CA LEU A 86 9.35 11.45 -11.11
C LEU A 86 10.43 10.37 -11.22
N TYR A 87 10.07 9.18 -11.70
CA TYR A 87 11.04 8.11 -11.91
C TYR A 87 12.09 8.49 -12.96
N ARG A 88 11.66 9.06 -14.08
CA ARG A 88 12.58 9.57 -15.12
C ARG A 88 13.46 10.69 -14.57
N MET A 89 12.91 11.62 -13.80
CA MET A 89 13.62 12.72 -13.15
C MET A 89 14.76 12.20 -12.25
N LEU A 90 14.48 11.19 -11.41
CA LEU A 90 15.49 10.55 -10.56
C LEU A 90 16.63 9.93 -11.38
N PHE A 91 16.33 9.29 -12.51
CA PHE A 91 17.31 8.53 -13.30
C PHE A 91 17.84 9.22 -14.56
N HIS A 92 17.38 10.44 -14.85
CA HIS A 92 17.84 11.19 -16.00
C HIS A 92 19.32 11.54 -15.84
N ARG A 93 20.15 11.07 -16.79
CA ARG A 93 21.55 11.48 -16.89
C ARG A 93 21.55 12.85 -17.57
N ALA A 94 21.58 13.93 -16.78
CA ALA A 94 21.85 15.25 -17.34
C ALA A 94 23.25 15.22 -17.95
N ALA A 95 23.32 15.08 -19.27
CA ALA A 95 24.55 15.22 -20.02
C ALA A 95 25.05 16.67 -19.83
N GLY A 96 26.17 16.83 -19.12
CA GLY A 96 27.04 18.01 -19.30
C GLY A 96 26.75 19.29 -18.51
N SER A 97 25.71 19.41 -17.66
CA SER A 97 25.51 20.65 -16.88
C SER A 97 25.95 20.51 -15.42
N ARG A 98 27.01 21.23 -15.04
CA ARG A 98 27.49 21.39 -13.64
C ARG A 98 26.45 22.01 -12.70
N TYR A 99 25.38 22.59 -13.23
CA TYR A 99 24.27 23.20 -12.49
C TYR A 99 23.03 22.29 -12.34
N GLY A 100 23.00 21.13 -13.01
CA GLY A 100 21.88 20.18 -12.99
C GLY A 100 22.02 19.07 -11.95
N ARG A 101 22.58 19.34 -10.77
CA ARG A 101 22.63 18.37 -9.67
C ARG A 101 21.24 18.32 -9.01
N TRP A 102 20.33 17.64 -9.72
CA TRP A 102 18.90 17.42 -9.49
C TRP A 102 18.38 17.60 -8.05
N LEU A 103 17.25 18.31 -7.94
CA LEU A 103 16.49 18.61 -6.70
C LEU A 103 16.12 17.39 -5.85
N VAL A 104 16.10 16.17 -6.40
CA VAL A 104 15.67 14.95 -5.70
C VAL A 104 16.76 13.88 -5.75
N ARG A 105 17.19 13.41 -4.58
CA ARG A 105 18.19 12.35 -4.43
C ARG A 105 17.53 10.97 -4.57
N ARG A 106 18.20 10.05 -5.27
CA ARG A 106 17.78 8.64 -5.43
C ARG A 106 17.77 7.86 -4.12
N SER A 107 18.58 8.29 -3.17
CA SER A 107 18.71 7.68 -1.87
C SER A 107 19.00 8.72 -0.81
N HIS A 108 18.35 8.55 0.33
CA HIS A 108 18.62 9.27 1.56
C HIS A 108 18.92 8.21 2.61
N LEU A 109 20.20 7.90 2.77
CA LEU A 109 20.73 7.00 3.79
C LEU A 109 21.86 7.74 4.49
N PRO A 110 22.06 7.52 5.79
CA PRO A 110 23.21 8.07 6.51
C PRO A 110 24.52 7.59 5.85
N PRO A 111 25.57 8.42 5.84
CA PRO A 111 26.90 7.97 5.44
C PRO A 111 27.41 6.94 6.44
N CYS A 112 27.99 5.85 5.94
CA CYS A 112 28.65 4.82 6.72
C CYS A 112 29.64 4.04 5.85
N ASN A 113 30.68 3.50 6.48
CA ASN A 113 31.67 2.64 5.84
C ASN A 113 31.36 1.15 6.03
N ARG A 114 30.66 0.82 7.13
CA ARG A 114 30.34 -0.55 7.55
C ARG A 114 28.89 -0.63 8.00
N ALA A 115 28.10 -1.44 7.31
CA ALA A 115 26.69 -1.64 7.61
C ALA A 115 26.41 -3.12 7.88
N LEU A 116 25.71 -3.42 8.98
CA LEU A 116 25.21 -4.74 9.33
C LEU A 116 23.72 -4.81 8.99
N LEU A 117 23.35 -5.69 8.07
CA LEU A 117 21.97 -6.04 7.78
C LEU A 117 21.62 -7.34 8.51
N VAL A 118 20.54 -7.32 9.28
CA VAL A 118 20.07 -8.48 10.04
C VAL A 118 18.74 -8.96 9.49
N THR A 119 18.66 -10.26 9.25
CA THR A 119 17.51 -10.95 8.66
C THR A 119 17.18 -12.20 9.45
N ALA A 120 15.94 -12.69 9.35
CA ALA A 120 15.53 -13.90 10.04
C ALA A 120 15.89 -15.14 9.22
N HIS A 121 15.61 -15.11 7.92
CA HIS A 121 15.68 -16.28 7.05
C HIS A 121 16.45 -16.03 5.76
N PRO A 122 16.96 -17.09 5.11
CA PRO A 122 17.47 -17.00 3.75
C PRO A 122 16.35 -16.58 2.80
N ASP A 123 16.57 -15.54 1.99
CA ASP A 123 15.66 -14.85 1.05
C ASP A 123 15.28 -13.43 1.49
N ASP A 124 15.18 -13.16 2.79
CA ASP A 124 14.84 -11.84 3.35
C ASP A 124 15.76 -10.73 2.82
N GLU A 125 17.04 -11.04 2.69
CA GLU A 125 18.09 -10.08 2.32
C GLU A 125 17.85 -9.51 0.92
N VAL A 126 17.37 -10.34 0.00
CA VAL A 126 17.04 -9.91 -1.36
C VAL A 126 15.58 -9.50 -1.47
N MET A 127 14.68 -10.23 -0.80
CA MET A 127 13.24 -10.03 -0.88
C MET A 127 12.85 -8.65 -0.36
N PHE A 128 13.46 -8.20 0.72
CA PHE A 128 13.12 -6.97 1.39
C PHE A 128 14.20 -5.90 1.28
N PHE A 129 15.49 -6.28 1.36
CA PHE A 129 16.59 -5.33 1.49
C PHE A 129 17.48 -5.17 0.25
N GLY A 130 17.16 -5.85 -0.85
CA GLY A 130 17.93 -5.78 -2.09
C GLY A 130 18.26 -4.34 -2.54
N PRO A 131 17.30 -3.38 -2.54
CA PRO A 131 17.59 -1.98 -2.83
C PRO A 131 18.66 -1.38 -1.93
N THR A 132 18.53 -1.59 -0.63
CA THR A 132 19.45 -1.07 0.39
C THR A 132 20.85 -1.65 0.23
N ILE A 133 20.98 -2.96 0.03
CA ILE A 133 22.26 -3.63 -0.22
C ILE A 133 22.97 -3.00 -1.42
N LEU A 134 22.29 -2.91 -2.58
CA LEU A 134 22.89 -2.36 -3.80
C LEU A 134 23.31 -0.90 -3.65
N GLU A 135 22.53 -0.10 -2.93
CA GLU A 135 22.86 1.31 -2.70
C GLU A 135 24.05 1.50 -1.75
N LEU A 136 24.14 0.71 -0.68
CA LEU A 136 25.30 0.71 0.21
C LEU A 136 26.58 0.30 -0.54
N ARG A 137 26.50 -0.76 -1.36
CA ARG A 137 27.62 -1.19 -2.21
C ARG A 137 28.02 -0.12 -3.23
N ARG A 138 27.05 0.56 -3.84
CA ARG A 138 27.30 1.70 -4.76
C ARG A 138 28.02 2.86 -4.07
N ARG A 139 27.81 3.03 -2.75
CA ARG A 139 28.51 4.02 -1.90
C ARG A 139 29.86 3.51 -1.37
N GLN A 140 30.33 2.34 -1.83
CA GLN A 140 31.55 1.68 -1.37
C GLN A 140 31.52 1.30 0.13
N CYS A 141 30.33 1.18 0.72
CA CYS A 141 30.15 0.64 2.06
C CYS A 141 30.36 -0.88 2.04
N ARG A 142 31.03 -1.41 3.08
CA ARG A 142 31.14 -2.84 3.36
C ARG A 142 29.84 -3.28 4.04
N VAL A 143 29.13 -4.19 3.39
CA VAL A 143 27.85 -4.71 3.87
C VAL A 143 28.09 -6.09 4.47
N PHE A 144 27.66 -6.27 5.71
CA PHE A 144 27.64 -7.54 6.43
C PHE A 144 26.22 -8.06 6.51
N ILE A 145 26.02 -9.36 6.31
CA ILE A 145 24.72 -10.02 6.38
C ILE A 145 24.73 -10.97 7.57
N LEU A 146 23.83 -10.76 8.52
CA LEU A 146 23.56 -11.68 9.61
C LEU A 146 22.17 -12.29 9.39
N CYS A 147 22.12 -13.55 9.03
CA CYS A 147 20.90 -14.32 8.93
C CYS A 147 20.78 -15.23 10.16
N LEU A 148 19.70 -15.08 10.93
CA LEU A 148 19.60 -15.66 12.27
C LEU A 148 19.12 -17.13 12.28
N SER A 149 18.66 -17.65 11.14
CA SER A 149 18.22 -19.03 10.99
C SER A 149 18.53 -19.56 9.60
N GLU A 150 18.69 -20.88 9.47
CA GLU A 150 18.86 -21.53 8.16
C GLU A 150 17.54 -21.64 7.36
N GLY A 151 16.42 -21.20 7.93
CA GLY A 151 15.10 -21.38 7.32
C GLY A 151 14.76 -22.86 7.14
N ASN A 152 15.07 -23.70 8.13
CA ASN A 152 15.05 -25.15 7.98
C ASN A 152 13.66 -25.79 8.27
N HIS A 153 12.59 -25.00 8.34
CA HIS A 153 11.23 -25.51 8.57
C HIS A 153 10.86 -26.66 7.62
N ASP A 154 11.18 -26.50 6.33
CA ASP A 154 10.89 -27.50 5.28
C ASP A 154 12.01 -28.54 5.10
N ARG A 155 12.94 -28.66 6.06
CA ARG A 155 14.14 -29.52 6.00
C ARG A 155 15.06 -29.24 4.81
N LYS A 156 15.11 -27.97 4.37
CA LYS A 156 15.90 -27.49 3.22
C LYS A 156 17.04 -26.54 3.62
N GLY A 157 17.40 -26.46 4.90
CA GLY A 157 18.37 -25.51 5.43
C GLY A 157 19.73 -25.53 4.72
N ALA A 158 20.25 -26.73 4.40
CA ALA A 158 21.51 -26.85 3.64
C ALA A 158 21.45 -26.25 2.23
N VAL A 159 20.30 -26.41 1.55
CA VAL A 159 20.08 -25.82 0.21
C VAL A 159 19.90 -24.31 0.34
N ARG A 160 19.02 -23.86 1.25
CA ARG A 160 18.75 -22.43 1.49
C ARG A 160 19.99 -21.66 1.95
N ARG A 161 20.88 -22.31 2.70
CA ARG A 161 22.22 -21.79 3.02
C ARG A 161 23.00 -21.49 1.74
N GLN A 162 23.11 -22.44 0.81
CA GLN A 162 23.86 -22.17 -0.43
C GLN A 162 23.20 -21.05 -1.24
N GLU A 163 21.87 -21.05 -1.33
CA GLU A 163 21.09 -20.03 -2.02
C GLU A 163 21.33 -18.61 -1.43
N LEU A 164 21.41 -18.49 -0.11
CA LEU A 164 21.77 -17.23 0.58
C LEU A 164 23.15 -16.72 0.14
N TRP A 165 24.17 -17.59 0.13
CA TRP A 165 25.52 -17.21 -0.28
C TRP A 165 25.56 -16.77 -1.74
N ASP A 166 24.97 -17.57 -2.64
CA ASP A 166 24.93 -17.27 -4.07
C ASP A 166 24.18 -15.95 -4.35
N ALA A 167 23.05 -15.72 -3.66
CA ALA A 167 22.27 -14.51 -3.79
C ALA A 167 23.03 -13.27 -3.31
N CYS A 168 23.64 -13.31 -2.11
CA CYS A 168 24.44 -12.22 -1.57
C CYS A 168 25.65 -11.90 -2.44
N GLU A 169 26.38 -12.91 -2.91
CA GLU A 169 27.54 -12.74 -3.80
C GLU A 169 27.12 -12.10 -5.12
N SER A 170 25.97 -12.48 -5.68
CA SER A 170 25.44 -11.86 -6.91
C SER A 170 25.11 -10.36 -6.75
N LEU A 171 24.86 -9.90 -5.52
CA LEU A 171 24.68 -8.48 -5.17
C LEU A 171 26.00 -7.78 -4.78
N GLY A 172 27.13 -8.50 -4.83
CA GLY A 172 28.46 -8.00 -4.56
C GLY A 172 28.83 -7.94 -3.07
N VAL A 173 28.12 -8.67 -2.21
CA VAL A 173 28.51 -8.95 -0.82
C VAL A 173 29.57 -10.05 -0.84
N ARG A 174 30.61 -9.93 -0.02
CA ARG A 174 31.67 -10.94 -0.01
C ARG A 174 31.28 -12.15 0.84
N PRO A 175 31.66 -13.38 0.46
CA PRO A 175 31.30 -14.58 1.22
C PRO A 175 31.73 -14.55 2.69
N GLU A 176 32.85 -13.89 3.02
CA GLU A 176 33.34 -13.72 4.39
C GLU A 176 32.55 -12.70 5.23
N ASP A 177 31.73 -11.87 4.58
CA ASP A 177 30.87 -10.86 5.23
C ASP A 177 29.45 -11.43 5.50
N ILE A 178 29.22 -12.72 5.25
CA ILE A 178 27.94 -13.42 5.45
C ILE A 178 28.06 -14.34 6.67
N THR A 179 27.22 -14.12 7.66
CA THR A 179 27.11 -14.93 8.88
C THR A 179 25.72 -15.56 8.92
N LEU A 180 25.66 -16.89 8.89
CA LEU A 180 24.44 -17.66 9.10
C LEU A 180 24.48 -18.31 10.47
N VAL A 181 23.48 -18.03 11.31
CA VAL A 181 23.35 -18.62 12.63
C VAL A 181 22.56 -19.92 12.54
N ASN A 182 23.17 -21.00 13.06
CA ASN A 182 22.51 -22.27 13.27
C ASN A 182 22.43 -22.55 14.76
N ALA A 183 21.41 -22.00 15.41
CA ALA A 183 21.18 -22.13 16.84
C ALA A 183 19.85 -22.84 17.10
N THR A 184 19.84 -23.77 18.06
CA THR A 184 18.64 -24.57 18.40
C THR A 184 17.45 -23.73 18.87
N HIS A 185 17.71 -22.55 19.43
CA HIS A 185 16.71 -21.63 19.96
C HIS A 185 16.32 -20.51 18.97
N LEU A 186 16.89 -20.50 17.75
CA LEU A 186 16.54 -19.59 16.65
C LEU A 186 16.11 -20.40 15.41
N GLN A 187 15.47 -21.53 15.63
CA GLN A 187 14.94 -22.33 14.52
C GLN A 187 13.76 -21.62 13.88
N ASP A 188 13.66 -21.79 12.57
CA ASP A 188 12.51 -21.35 11.79
C ASP A 188 11.37 -22.36 11.99
N ASP A 189 10.49 -22.07 12.95
CA ASP A 189 9.31 -22.87 13.25
C ASP A 189 8.14 -21.95 13.67
N PRO A 190 6.93 -22.11 13.10
CA PRO A 190 5.77 -21.29 13.44
C PRO A 190 5.37 -21.30 14.91
N THR A 191 5.78 -22.33 15.66
CA THR A 191 5.50 -22.50 17.08
C THR A 191 6.66 -22.08 17.98
N ALA A 192 7.86 -21.89 17.42
CA ALA A 192 9.04 -21.49 18.18
C ALA A 192 9.06 -19.97 18.38
N GLU A 193 9.18 -19.56 19.64
CA GLU A 193 9.36 -18.16 20.00
C GLU A 193 10.85 -17.82 20.13
N TRP A 194 11.30 -16.82 19.39
CA TRP A 194 12.66 -16.31 19.50
C TRP A 194 12.78 -15.38 20.70
N LYS A 195 13.53 -15.81 21.72
CA LYS A 195 13.76 -15.00 22.92
C LYS A 195 14.55 -13.74 22.57
N THR A 196 13.96 -12.59 22.87
CA THR A 196 14.52 -11.24 22.66
C THR A 196 15.96 -11.13 23.16
N VAL A 197 16.25 -11.64 24.37
CA VAL A 197 17.59 -11.60 24.98
C VAL A 197 18.61 -12.35 24.13
N THR A 198 18.23 -13.48 23.54
CA THR A 198 19.16 -14.28 22.77
C THR A 198 19.49 -13.63 21.44
N VAL A 199 18.49 -13.08 20.77
CA VAL A 199 18.69 -12.29 19.55
C VAL A 199 19.53 -11.04 19.85
N ALA A 200 19.23 -10.33 20.94
CA ALA A 200 19.97 -9.14 21.37
C ALA A 200 21.46 -9.44 21.63
N ASN A 201 21.77 -10.56 22.30
CA ASN A 201 23.15 -10.99 22.50
C ASN A 201 23.86 -11.34 21.18
N GLN A 202 23.16 -11.90 20.20
CA GLN A 202 23.74 -12.14 18.87
C GLN A 202 24.01 -10.84 18.12
N LEU A 203 23.05 -9.91 18.16
CA LEU A 203 23.17 -8.58 17.56
C LEU A 203 24.36 -7.81 18.14
N LEU A 204 24.43 -7.68 19.47
CA LEU A 204 25.47 -6.92 20.15
C LEU A 204 26.87 -7.46 19.82
N ARG A 205 27.05 -8.79 19.87
CA ARG A 205 28.31 -9.45 19.48
C ARG A 205 28.73 -9.11 18.05
N GLN A 206 27.80 -9.07 17.11
CA GLN A 206 28.11 -8.75 15.70
C GLN A 206 28.38 -7.26 15.49
N LEU A 207 27.63 -6.38 16.16
CA LEU A 207 27.88 -4.94 16.10
C LEU A 207 29.28 -4.58 16.59
N GLU A 208 29.70 -5.13 17.73
CA GLU A 208 31.01 -4.86 18.33
C GLU A 208 32.15 -5.48 17.51
N SER A 209 32.03 -6.75 17.11
CA SER A 209 33.11 -7.44 16.37
C SER A 209 33.35 -6.87 14.98
N LEU A 210 32.32 -6.33 14.33
CA LEU A 210 32.41 -5.76 12.99
C LEU A 210 32.63 -4.23 13.00
N ASP A 211 32.55 -3.60 14.18
CA ASP A 211 32.57 -2.14 14.36
C ASP A 211 31.57 -1.46 13.40
N ALA A 212 30.35 -1.99 13.37
CA ALA A 212 29.31 -1.56 12.44
C ALA A 212 28.83 -0.13 12.79
N GLU A 213 28.77 0.74 11.78
CA GLU A 213 28.32 2.14 11.91
C GLU A 213 26.82 2.28 11.61
N LEU A 214 26.23 1.25 10.99
CA LEU A 214 24.82 1.22 10.60
C LEU A 214 24.24 -0.18 10.76
N LEU A 215 23.26 -0.32 11.65
CA LEU A 215 22.42 -1.51 11.79
C LEU A 215 21.14 -1.32 10.97
N ILE A 216 20.78 -2.32 10.16
CA ILE A 216 19.55 -2.34 9.38
C ILE A 216 18.79 -3.62 9.68
N THR A 217 17.50 -3.51 9.96
CA THR A 217 16.63 -4.68 10.23
C THR A 217 15.15 -4.36 9.96
N PHE A 218 14.24 -5.25 10.34
CA PHE A 218 12.79 -5.07 10.26
C PHE A 218 12.26 -4.09 11.32
N ASP A 219 11.07 -3.53 11.07
CA ASP A 219 10.32 -2.78 12.06
C ASP A 219 9.44 -3.69 12.94
N LYS A 220 8.65 -3.08 13.84
CA LYS A 220 7.79 -3.78 14.79
C LYS A 220 6.74 -4.69 14.14
N ASP A 221 6.30 -4.32 12.94
CA ASP A 221 5.26 -5.04 12.22
C ASP A 221 5.82 -6.16 11.33
N GLY A 222 7.15 -6.29 11.20
CA GLY A 222 7.80 -7.45 10.59
C GLY A 222 7.36 -7.73 9.14
N ILE A 223 7.02 -6.69 8.37
CA ILE A 223 6.50 -6.68 6.99
C ILE A 223 5.10 -7.30 6.82
N SER A 224 4.84 -8.43 7.47
CA SER A 224 3.57 -9.16 7.43
C SER A 224 3.16 -9.69 8.80
N GLY A 225 3.76 -9.19 9.87
CA GLY A 225 3.60 -9.71 11.23
C GLY A 225 4.36 -11.01 11.47
N HIS A 226 5.45 -11.27 10.73
CA HIS A 226 6.20 -12.51 10.92
C HIS A 226 6.88 -12.51 12.30
N PRO A 227 6.63 -13.50 13.18
CA PRO A 227 7.14 -13.50 14.56
C PRO A 227 8.65 -13.31 14.66
N ASN A 228 9.43 -14.02 13.82
CA ASN A 228 10.89 -13.88 13.81
C ASN A 228 11.36 -12.48 13.41
N HIS A 229 10.68 -11.80 12.49
CA HIS A 229 11.04 -10.43 12.09
C HIS A 229 10.77 -9.45 13.22
N CYS A 230 9.58 -9.57 13.84
CA CYS A 230 9.21 -8.80 15.02
C CYS A 230 10.18 -9.03 16.19
N ALA A 231 10.61 -10.28 16.42
CA ALA A 231 11.58 -10.60 17.46
C ALA A 231 12.93 -9.91 17.26
N ILE A 232 13.39 -9.76 16.00
CA ILE A 232 14.61 -9.00 15.70
C ILE A 232 14.43 -7.52 16.03
N TYR A 233 13.27 -6.94 15.66
CA TYR A 233 12.95 -5.56 16.03
C TYR A 233 12.95 -5.38 17.54
N TYR A 234 12.22 -6.20 18.31
CA TYR A 234 12.14 -6.05 19.76
C TYR A 234 13.48 -6.27 20.46
N ALA A 235 14.33 -7.16 19.93
CA ALA A 235 15.69 -7.32 20.42
C ALA A 235 16.53 -6.07 20.17
N THR A 236 16.40 -5.48 18.98
CA THR A 236 17.09 -4.24 18.61
C THR A 236 16.60 -3.07 19.46
N ALA A 237 15.29 -2.93 19.63
CA ALA A 237 14.65 -1.94 20.48
C ALA A 237 15.12 -2.06 21.95
N SER A 238 15.20 -3.28 22.49
CA SER A 238 15.73 -3.52 23.84
C SER A 238 17.18 -3.03 23.97
N LEU A 239 18.04 -3.27 22.97
CA LEU A 239 19.41 -2.77 22.97
C LEU A 239 19.46 -1.23 22.93
N CYS A 240 18.59 -0.59 22.15
CA CYS A 240 18.46 0.87 22.09
C CYS A 240 18.04 1.47 23.44
N LEU A 241 17.02 0.89 24.09
CA LEU A 241 16.52 1.35 25.39
C LEU A 241 17.57 1.24 26.50
N SER A 242 18.29 0.12 26.52
CA SER A 242 19.38 -0.14 27.46
C SER A 242 20.65 0.66 27.14
N GLY A 243 20.71 1.37 26.01
CA GLY A 243 21.90 2.13 25.60
C GLY A 243 23.10 1.25 25.28
N MET A 244 22.86 0.00 24.84
CA MET A 244 23.91 -0.97 24.51
C MET A 244 24.34 -0.90 23.03
N ILE A 245 23.57 -0.22 22.17
CA ILE A 245 24.01 0.04 20.80
C ILE A 245 25.22 1.00 20.83
N PRO A 246 26.33 0.70 20.12
CA PRO A 246 27.47 1.59 20.05
C PRO A 246 27.08 3.02 19.62
N SER A 247 27.67 4.05 20.24
CA SER A 247 27.27 5.45 20.02
C SER A 247 27.51 5.96 18.59
N ASN A 248 28.42 5.33 17.85
CA ASN A 248 28.69 5.58 16.43
C ASN A 248 27.78 4.76 15.49
N CYS A 249 26.95 3.87 16.02
CA CYS A 249 26.07 3.01 15.24
C CYS A 249 24.65 3.59 15.16
N LYS A 250 24.20 3.92 13.95
CA LYS A 250 22.80 4.27 13.69
C LYS A 250 21.96 3.01 13.48
N VAL A 251 20.69 3.06 13.84
CA VAL A 251 19.75 1.94 13.66
C VAL A 251 18.64 2.35 12.71
N LEU A 252 18.51 1.64 11.59
CA LEU A 252 17.42 1.81 10.64
C LEU A 252 16.53 0.56 10.60
N THR A 253 15.23 0.78 10.57
CA THR A 253 14.22 -0.28 10.42
C THR A 253 13.48 -0.12 9.11
N LEU A 254 13.23 -1.23 8.41
CA LEU A 254 12.48 -1.25 7.15
C LEU A 254 10.99 -1.06 7.45
N GLU A 255 10.39 -0.02 6.88
CA GLU A 255 8.99 0.28 7.09
C GLU A 255 8.08 -0.80 6.47
N THR A 256 7.23 -1.36 7.31
CA THR A 256 6.10 -2.18 6.91
C THR A 256 5.04 -1.31 6.28
N VAL A 257 4.62 -1.67 5.07
CA VAL A 257 3.53 -1.00 4.38
C VAL A 257 2.34 -1.92 4.17
N ASN A 258 1.15 -1.32 4.05
CA ASN A 258 -0.08 -2.02 3.72
C ASN A 258 0.02 -2.76 2.37
N LEU A 259 -0.88 -3.72 2.15
CA LEU A 259 -0.89 -4.57 0.95
C LEU A 259 -0.97 -3.79 -0.36
N CYS A 260 -1.71 -2.67 -0.40
CA CYS A 260 -1.80 -1.84 -1.59
C CYS A 260 -0.41 -1.29 -1.96
N ARG A 261 0.21 -0.52 -1.06
CA ARG A 261 1.56 0.04 -1.26
C ARG A 261 2.59 -1.04 -1.54
N LYS A 262 2.48 -2.19 -0.86
CA LYS A 262 3.38 -3.34 -1.05
C LYS A 262 3.47 -3.77 -2.51
N TYR A 263 2.37 -3.72 -3.28
CA TYR A 263 2.30 -4.18 -4.67
C TYR A 263 2.17 -3.06 -5.73
N LEU A 264 2.33 -1.80 -5.35
CA LEU A 264 2.31 -0.66 -6.29
C LEU A 264 3.62 -0.47 -7.06
N SER A 265 4.69 -1.20 -6.73
CA SER A 265 5.99 -1.04 -7.39
C SER A 265 6.45 0.43 -7.44
N ILE A 266 6.80 0.96 -8.63
CA ILE A 266 7.19 2.37 -8.82
C ILE A 266 6.06 3.37 -8.59
N PHE A 267 4.79 2.94 -8.57
CA PHE A 267 3.67 3.83 -8.33
C PHE A 267 3.60 4.28 -6.88
N ASP A 268 4.34 3.65 -5.96
CA ASP A 268 4.49 4.15 -4.58
C ASP A 268 5.48 5.34 -4.46
N LEU A 269 6.09 5.77 -5.58
CA LEU A 269 7.14 6.77 -5.58
C LEU A 269 6.73 8.14 -5.03
N PRO A 270 5.58 8.75 -5.41
CA PRO A 270 5.16 10.03 -4.85
C PRO A 270 4.99 9.96 -3.33
N VAL A 271 4.35 8.89 -2.83
CA VAL A 271 4.11 8.69 -1.40
C VAL A 271 5.44 8.53 -0.66
N THR A 272 6.36 7.74 -1.22
CA THR A 272 7.72 7.54 -0.68
C THR A 272 8.46 8.87 -0.52
N LEU A 273 8.49 9.69 -1.58
CA LEU A 273 9.24 10.95 -1.58
C LEU A 273 8.64 12.01 -0.65
N LEU A 274 7.35 11.93 -0.36
CA LEU A 274 6.65 12.88 0.50
C LEU A 274 6.69 12.50 1.98
N LEU A 275 6.59 11.20 2.31
CA LEU A 275 6.33 10.76 3.68
C LEU A 275 7.53 10.11 4.37
N SER A 276 8.47 9.52 3.63
CA SER A 276 9.57 8.76 4.24
C SER A 276 10.79 9.65 4.51
N THR A 277 11.50 9.39 5.60
CA THR A 277 12.70 10.15 5.99
C THR A 277 13.97 9.61 5.34
N ASN A 278 14.12 8.28 5.30
CA ASN A 278 15.19 7.60 4.59
C ASN A 278 14.58 6.69 3.52
N TRP A 279 15.17 6.70 2.33
CA TRP A 279 14.70 5.88 1.23
C TRP A 279 15.83 5.48 0.30
N VAL A 280 15.61 4.40 -0.43
CA VAL A 280 16.45 3.95 -1.53
C VAL A 280 15.56 3.59 -2.69
N ILE A 281 15.77 4.23 -3.85
CA ILE A 281 15.02 3.95 -5.07
C ILE A 281 16.00 3.48 -6.15
N LEU A 282 15.68 2.35 -6.77
CA LEU A 282 16.53 1.73 -7.77
C LEU A 282 16.16 2.03 -9.22
N SER A 283 17.20 2.05 -10.06
CA SER A 283 17.04 2.02 -11.50
C SER A 283 16.53 0.66 -11.97
N TRP A 284 15.91 0.62 -13.15
CA TRP A 284 15.43 -0.62 -13.76
C TRP A 284 16.55 -1.66 -13.94
N ARG A 285 17.78 -1.21 -14.22
CA ARG A 285 18.93 -2.11 -14.35
C ARG A 285 19.29 -2.75 -13.00
N ALA A 286 19.32 -1.97 -11.93
CA ALA A 286 19.61 -2.46 -10.59
C ALA A 286 18.49 -3.38 -10.07
N ARG A 287 17.22 -3.03 -10.33
CA ARG A 287 16.08 -3.91 -10.05
C ARG A 287 16.26 -5.30 -10.66
N ARG A 288 16.69 -5.39 -11.92
CA ARG A 288 16.92 -6.69 -12.57
C ARG A 288 18.00 -7.53 -11.87
N ALA A 289 19.02 -6.90 -11.28
CA ALA A 289 20.01 -7.63 -10.48
C ALA A 289 19.37 -8.28 -9.24
N ILE A 290 18.51 -7.56 -8.53
CA ILE A 290 17.74 -8.11 -7.39
C ILE A 290 16.81 -9.23 -7.84
N GLN A 291 16.10 -9.06 -8.96
CA GLN A 291 15.23 -10.11 -9.48
C GLN A 291 16.02 -11.36 -9.88
N ASN A 292 17.25 -11.21 -10.37
CA ASN A 292 18.13 -12.35 -10.64
C ASN A 292 18.61 -13.01 -9.34
N ALA A 293 19.00 -12.22 -8.33
CA ALA A 293 19.37 -12.73 -7.02
C ALA A 293 18.22 -13.49 -6.36
N MET A 294 16.97 -13.01 -6.47
CA MET A 294 15.79 -13.73 -5.98
C MET A 294 15.58 -15.07 -6.67
N ARG A 295 15.98 -15.21 -7.94
CA ARG A 295 15.84 -16.48 -8.66
C ARG A 295 16.87 -17.52 -8.20
N LEU A 296 17.94 -17.11 -7.52
CA LEU A 296 18.91 -18.02 -6.91
C LEU A 296 18.32 -18.74 -5.70
N HIS A 297 17.31 -18.16 -5.03
CA HIS A 297 16.49 -18.83 -4.00
C HIS A 297 15.47 -19.82 -4.59
N ASN A 298 15.93 -20.69 -5.50
CA ASN A 298 15.09 -21.57 -6.31
C ASN A 298 14.22 -22.52 -5.47
N SER A 299 14.76 -23.06 -4.37
CA SER A 299 14.08 -23.97 -3.45
C SER A 299 12.85 -23.37 -2.78
N GLN A 300 12.77 -22.04 -2.81
CA GLN A 300 11.74 -21.22 -2.18
C GLN A 300 10.81 -20.55 -3.20
N MET A 301 11.03 -20.73 -4.51
CA MET A 301 10.21 -20.10 -5.56
C MET A 301 8.85 -20.76 -5.75
N VAL A 302 7.83 -20.15 -5.14
CA VAL A 302 6.41 -20.49 -5.31
C VAL A 302 5.68 -19.44 -6.17
N TRP A 303 4.47 -19.76 -6.64
CA TRP A 303 3.75 -18.94 -7.64
C TRP A 303 3.53 -17.48 -7.18
N PHE A 304 3.13 -17.26 -5.93
CA PHE A 304 2.89 -15.91 -5.40
C PHE A 304 4.20 -15.12 -5.24
N ARG A 305 5.33 -15.81 -5.04
CA ARG A 305 6.64 -15.18 -4.98
C ARG A 305 7.07 -14.64 -6.34
N LYS A 306 6.69 -15.30 -7.43
CA LYS A 306 6.88 -14.75 -8.78
C LYS A 306 6.11 -13.44 -8.97
N LEU A 307 4.88 -13.36 -8.46
CA LEU A 307 4.11 -12.10 -8.44
C LEU A 307 4.79 -11.04 -7.59
N TYR A 308 5.30 -11.40 -6.41
CA TYR A 308 6.06 -10.50 -5.55
C TYR A 308 7.27 -9.89 -6.27
N ILE A 309 8.09 -10.71 -6.95
CA ILE A 309 9.26 -10.24 -7.69
C ILE A 309 8.90 -9.20 -8.77
N VAL A 310 7.69 -9.29 -9.35
CA VAL A 310 7.21 -8.40 -10.41
C VAL A 310 6.51 -7.15 -9.87
N PHE A 311 5.71 -7.27 -8.81
CA PHE A 311 4.84 -6.18 -8.36
C PHE A 311 5.29 -5.52 -7.06
N SER A 312 6.10 -6.20 -6.25
CA SER A 312 6.51 -5.67 -4.95
C SER A 312 7.29 -4.36 -5.09
N ARG A 313 6.95 -3.38 -4.26
CA ARG A 313 7.76 -2.16 -4.11
C ARG A 313 9.12 -2.48 -3.51
N TYR A 314 9.25 -3.47 -2.62
CA TYR A 314 10.53 -3.81 -1.98
C TYR A 314 11.60 -4.31 -2.98
N MET A 315 11.23 -4.69 -4.20
CA MET A 315 12.16 -4.98 -5.29
C MET A 315 12.79 -3.73 -5.92
N VAL A 316 12.32 -2.53 -5.58
CA VAL A 316 12.70 -1.26 -6.21
C VAL A 316 12.92 -0.13 -5.20
N ILE A 317 12.10 -0.09 -4.16
CA ILE A 317 12.02 0.97 -3.17
C ILE A 317 12.12 0.35 -1.78
N ASN A 318 13.09 0.82 -1.00
CA ASN A 318 13.08 0.62 0.45
C ASN A 318 12.85 1.97 1.12
N THR A 319 11.98 2.00 2.12
CA THR A 319 11.81 3.14 3.01
C THR A 319 12.19 2.70 4.42
N LEU A 320 13.04 3.49 5.05
CA LEU A 320 13.72 3.13 6.28
C LEU A 320 13.47 4.23 7.30
N ARG A 321 13.24 3.85 8.55
CA ARG A 321 13.09 4.78 9.66
C ARG A 321 14.27 4.63 10.62
N GLU A 322 14.90 5.74 10.95
CA GLU A 322 15.89 5.78 12.03
C GLU A 322 15.15 5.69 13.36
N ILE A 323 15.59 4.77 14.21
CA ILE A 323 15.07 4.64 15.57
C ILE A 323 16.18 4.99 16.56
N ASN A 324 15.84 5.80 17.55
CA ASN A 324 16.68 6.09 18.71
C ASN A 324 15.95 5.69 19.99
N LYS A 325 16.60 5.88 21.14
CA LYS A 325 16.03 5.54 22.45
C LYS A 325 14.65 6.19 22.68
N SER A 326 14.49 7.49 22.40
CA SER A 326 13.21 8.18 22.61
C SER A 326 12.11 7.69 21.66
N ASP A 327 12.44 7.39 20.40
CA ASP A 327 11.46 6.86 19.45
C ASP A 327 10.93 5.49 19.90
N VAL A 328 11.84 4.64 20.40
CA VAL A 328 11.50 3.30 20.88
C VAL A 328 10.68 3.36 22.18
N GLU A 329 11.02 4.26 23.11
CA GLU A 329 10.24 4.48 24.32
C GLU A 329 8.79 4.85 23.98
N PHE A 330 8.58 5.74 23.00
CA PHE A 330 7.25 6.12 22.54
C PHE A 330 6.50 4.95 21.89
N GLU A 331 7.15 4.20 21.00
CA GLU A 331 6.51 3.11 20.27
C GLU A 331 6.10 1.92 21.14
N ILE A 332 6.86 1.63 22.20
CA ILE A 332 6.55 0.55 23.14
C ILE A 332 5.43 0.95 24.11
N LEU A 333 5.29 2.24 24.44
CA LEU A 333 4.21 2.73 25.30
C LEU A 333 2.85 2.74 24.59
N ASP A 334 2.84 2.84 23.26
CA ASP A 334 1.63 2.81 22.42
C ASP A 334 1.11 1.39 22.11
N THR A 335 1.85 0.34 22.51
CA THR A 335 1.46 -1.09 22.38
C THR A 335 1.03 -1.66 23.72
#